data_AF-A0A7Z9GWU4-F1
#
_entry.id   AF-A0A7Z9GWU4-F1
#
_cell.length_a   1.000
_cell.length_b   1.000
_cell.length_c   1.000
_cell.angle_alpha   90.00
_cell.angle_beta   90.00
_cell.angle_gamma   90.00
#
_symmetry.space_group_name_H-M   'P 1'
#
loop_
_entity.id
_entity.type
_entity.pdbx_description
1 polymer ?
#
loop_
_entity_poly.entity_id
_entity_poly.type
_entity_poly.pdbx_seq_one_letter_code
_entity_poly.pdbx_strand_id
1 'polypeptide(L)'
;MRTHYRFLAAVILSCSIQAVIAQDKPASSEQPEKEKEAVKAPVISSAKQLSSWLGALRWRPIGPTSMGGRIVDLAIHPQNPDHFFVATASGGLFKTVNGGVTFEAQFQHEASISIGDICLAPSQPDI
;
A
#
# COMPACT_ATOMS: atom_id res chain seq x y z
N MET A 1 43.75 -63.80 -2.92
CA MET A 1 45.06 -63.11 -3.00
C MET A 1 45.03 -62.24 -4.26
N ARG A 2 44.79 -60.92 -4.15
CA ARG A 2 45.79 -59.84 -4.35
C ARG A 2 46.54 -60.02 -5.70
N THR A 3 46.46 -59.16 -6.72
CA THR A 3 46.45 -57.68 -6.70
C THR A 3 46.18 -57.05 -8.09
N HIS A 4 45.38 -55.97 -8.08
CA HIS A 4 45.34 -54.74 -8.91
C HIS A 4 45.23 -54.74 -10.46
N TYR A 5 44.09 -54.20 -10.93
CA TYR A 5 43.71 -53.86 -12.30
C TYR A 5 43.35 -52.37 -12.34
N ARG A 6 44.13 -51.51 -12.99
CA ARG A 6 43.74 -50.13 -13.35
C ARG A 6 44.72 -49.58 -14.40
N PHE A 7 44.38 -49.63 -15.70
CA PHE A 7 44.83 -48.61 -16.66
C PHE A 7 43.95 -48.64 -17.93
N LEU A 8 43.14 -47.59 -18.06
CA LEU A 8 42.82 -46.84 -19.28
C LEU A 8 42.12 -47.54 -20.47
N ALA A 9 40.78 -47.36 -20.53
CA ALA A 9 39.92 -47.58 -21.69
C ALA A 9 40.09 -46.42 -22.70
N ALA A 10 40.36 -46.70 -23.99
CA ALA A 10 39.40 -46.81 -25.12
C ALA A 10 38.79 -45.47 -25.58
N VAL A 11 38.54 -45.14 -26.85
CA VAL A 11 38.75 -45.70 -28.19
C VAL A 11 38.45 -44.54 -29.16
N ILE A 12 39.18 -44.47 -30.27
CA ILE A 12 38.99 -43.55 -31.41
C ILE A 12 37.82 -44.06 -32.28
N LEU A 13 36.83 -43.22 -32.59
CA LEU A 13 35.75 -43.48 -33.57
C LEU A 13 35.30 -42.13 -34.15
N SER A 14 35.89 -41.57 -35.20
CA SER A 14 35.81 -41.87 -36.65
C SER A 14 34.38 -41.86 -37.26
N CYS A 15 34.19 -40.93 -38.23
CA CYS A 15 33.26 -40.91 -39.39
C CYS A 15 31.75 -41.16 -39.13
N SER A 16 30.76 -40.44 -39.66
CA SER A 16 30.58 -39.41 -40.70
C SER A 16 29.08 -39.04 -40.66
N ILE A 17 28.60 -38.11 -41.50
CA ILE A 17 27.20 -37.65 -41.69
C ILE A 17 26.94 -36.40 -40.81
N GLN A 18 26.96 -35.15 -41.26
CA GLN A 18 26.74 -34.56 -42.58
C GLN A 18 27.66 -33.35 -42.82
N ALA A 19 28.26 -33.31 -44.01
CA ALA A 19 28.37 -32.07 -44.77
C ALA A 19 26.97 -31.72 -45.31
N VAL A 20 26.74 -30.42 -45.60
CA VAL A 20 25.50 -29.78 -46.11
C VAL A 20 24.76 -28.98 -45.03
N ILE A 21 25.25 -27.76 -44.73
CA ILE A 21 24.46 -26.53 -44.91
C ILE A 21 25.43 -25.48 -45.47
N ALA A 22 25.22 -25.12 -46.73
CA ALA A 22 25.97 -24.08 -47.43
C ALA A 22 25.54 -22.69 -46.95
N GLN A 23 26.56 -21.82 -46.80
CA GLN A 23 26.63 -20.36 -47.02
C GLN A 23 25.39 -19.50 -46.70
N ASP A 24 25.58 -18.53 -45.80
CA ASP A 24 25.68 -17.14 -46.26
C ASP A 24 26.25 -16.23 -45.17
N LYS A 25 27.11 -15.31 -45.59
CA LYS A 25 27.64 -14.20 -44.77
C LYS A 25 26.51 -13.18 -44.54
N PRO A 26 26.29 -12.74 -43.30
CA PRO A 26 26.09 -11.30 -43.09
C PRO A 26 26.98 -10.81 -41.94
N ALA A 27 27.76 -9.76 -42.16
CA ALA A 27 27.30 -8.39 -41.88
C ALA A 27 26.90 -8.25 -40.41
N SER A 28 27.81 -7.63 -39.66
CA SER A 28 27.62 -7.16 -38.29
C SER A 28 26.26 -6.45 -38.19
N SER A 29 25.26 -7.15 -37.67
CA SER A 29 23.94 -6.61 -37.39
C SER A 29 23.93 -6.15 -35.93
N GLU A 30 23.95 -4.84 -35.77
CA GLU A 30 23.56 -4.14 -34.55
C GLU A 30 22.16 -4.58 -34.06
N GLN A 31 22.03 -4.56 -32.72
CA GLN A 31 20.83 -4.46 -31.85
C GLN A 31 20.22 -5.75 -31.24
N PRO A 32 19.69 -5.68 -29.98
CA PRO A 32 19.57 -4.53 -29.08
C PRO A 32 20.19 -4.77 -27.68
N GLU A 33 21.04 -3.85 -27.22
CA GLU A 33 21.18 -3.63 -25.77
C GLU A 33 19.85 -3.06 -25.27
N LYS A 34 18.98 -3.94 -24.77
CA LYS A 34 17.90 -3.54 -23.89
C LYS A 34 18.51 -3.32 -22.51
N GLU A 35 19.29 -2.24 -22.40
CA GLU A 35 19.77 -1.74 -21.13
C GLU A 35 18.53 -1.42 -20.31
N LYS A 36 18.38 -2.16 -19.20
CA LYS A 36 17.29 -1.96 -18.25
C LYS A 36 17.38 -0.54 -17.77
N GLU A 37 16.44 0.28 -18.23
CA GLU A 37 16.22 1.63 -17.75
C GLU A 37 16.06 1.53 -16.23
N ALA A 38 17.15 1.84 -15.52
CA ALA A 38 17.12 1.95 -14.08
C ALA A 38 16.07 2.99 -13.76
N VAL A 39 15.00 2.58 -13.07
CA VAL A 39 13.96 3.48 -12.59
C VAL A 39 14.68 4.55 -11.77
N LYS A 40 14.92 5.72 -12.40
CA LYS A 40 15.48 6.88 -11.71
C LYS A 40 14.45 7.25 -10.65
N ALA A 41 14.74 6.89 -9.40
CA ALA A 41 14.01 7.43 -8.26
C ALA A 41 13.97 8.96 -8.45
N PRO A 42 12.80 9.58 -8.31
CA PRO A 42 12.69 11.00 -8.63
C PRO A 42 13.53 11.78 -7.63
N VAL A 43 14.62 12.38 -8.11
CA VAL A 43 15.45 13.28 -7.32
C VAL A 43 14.60 14.52 -7.04
N ILE A 44 14.18 14.71 -5.78
CA ILE A 44 13.40 15.87 -5.35
C ILE A 44 14.29 17.11 -5.47
N SER A 45 14.19 17.82 -6.60
CA SER A 45 15.13 18.90 -6.94
C SER A 45 14.60 20.30 -6.59
N SER A 46 13.39 20.45 -6.06
CA SER A 46 12.82 21.77 -5.77
C SER A 46 11.78 21.76 -4.65
N ALA A 47 11.85 22.72 -3.72
CA ALA A 47 10.90 22.90 -2.62
C ALA A 47 9.44 23.03 -3.10
N LYS A 48 9.24 23.67 -4.27
CA LYS A 48 7.93 23.77 -4.93
C LYS A 48 7.37 22.39 -5.31
N GLN A 49 8.21 21.50 -5.81
CA GLN A 49 7.81 20.15 -6.21
C GLN A 49 7.47 19.29 -4.99
N LEU A 50 8.25 19.43 -3.90
CA LEU A 50 7.96 18.76 -2.62
C LEU A 50 6.63 19.23 -2.01
N SER A 51 6.37 20.54 -1.99
CA SER A 51 5.11 21.09 -1.48
C SER A 51 3.89 20.60 -2.27
N SER A 52 4.03 20.47 -3.60
CA SER A 52 2.98 19.94 -4.46
C SER A 52 2.68 18.47 -4.16
N TRP A 53 3.70 17.65 -3.88
CA TRP A 53 3.49 16.24 -3.56
C TRP A 53 2.92 16.04 -2.15
N LEU A 54 3.42 16.78 -1.16
CA LEU A 54 2.89 16.72 0.20
C LEU A 54 1.44 17.20 0.28
N GLY A 55 1.07 18.25 -0.48
CA GLY A 55 -0.31 18.74 -0.55
C GLY A 55 -1.28 17.77 -1.24
N ALA A 56 -0.77 16.84 -2.06
CA ALA A 56 -1.58 15.79 -2.68
C ALA A 56 -1.85 14.60 -1.73
N LEU A 57 -1.08 14.47 -0.64
CA LEU A 57 -1.31 13.43 0.35
C LEU A 57 -2.61 13.68 1.12
N ARG A 58 -3.29 12.60 1.47
CA ARG A 58 -4.50 12.61 2.28
C ARG A 58 -4.30 11.73 3.49
N TRP A 59 -4.55 12.27 4.67
CA TRP A 59 -4.59 11.49 5.88
C TRP A 59 -5.78 10.54 5.83
N ARG A 60 -5.55 9.28 6.16
CA ARG A 60 -6.61 8.28 6.31
C ARG A 60 -6.35 7.47 7.57
N PRO A 61 -7.40 6.99 8.25
CA PRO A 61 -7.24 6.03 9.33
C PRO A 61 -6.62 4.74 8.76
N ILE A 62 -5.67 4.17 9.50
CA ILE A 62 -4.98 2.92 9.14
C ILE A 62 -5.56 1.69 9.86
N GLY A 63 -6.45 1.90 10.84
CA GLY A 63 -7.18 0.85 11.57
C GLY A 63 -6.31 0.05 12.56
N PRO A 64 -6.90 -0.58 13.58
CA PRO A 64 -7.92 -1.64 13.48
C PRO A 64 -9.34 -1.14 13.23
N THR A 65 -10.17 -1.95 12.56
CA THR A 65 -11.55 -1.62 12.15
C THR A 65 -12.46 -1.25 13.32
N SER A 66 -12.16 -1.75 14.53
CA SER A 66 -12.74 -1.29 15.79
C SER A 66 -11.72 -0.47 16.55
N MET A 67 -11.86 0.86 16.50
CA MET A 67 -11.10 1.75 17.36
C MET A 67 -11.57 1.54 18.80
N GLY A 68 -10.71 0.95 19.63
CA GLY A 68 -10.97 0.81 21.07
C GLY A 68 -10.77 2.16 21.78
N GLY A 69 -11.52 2.39 22.84
CA GLY A 69 -11.43 3.61 23.64
C GLY A 69 -12.52 3.68 24.70
N ARG A 70 -12.39 4.63 25.63
CA ARG A 70 -13.44 4.87 26.62
C ARG A 70 -14.50 5.78 26.02
N ILE A 71 -15.65 5.20 25.71
CA ILE A 71 -16.87 5.94 25.39
C ILE A 71 -17.43 6.47 26.70
N VAL A 72 -17.69 7.77 26.75
CA VAL A 72 -18.23 8.43 27.95
C VAL A 72 -19.71 8.75 27.80
N ASP A 73 -20.16 9.02 26.57
CA ASP A 73 -21.52 9.44 26.29
C ASP A 73 -21.91 9.23 24.81
N LEU A 74 -23.22 9.19 24.55
CA LEU A 74 -23.86 9.01 23.24
C LEU A 74 -25.04 9.97 23.09
N ALA A 75 -25.08 10.73 21.99
CA ALA A 75 -26.22 11.57 21.66
C ALA A 75 -26.88 11.09 20.36
N ILE A 76 -28.13 10.65 20.45
CA ILE A 76 -28.89 10.04 19.35
C ILE A 76 -29.88 11.05 18.79
N HIS A 77 -29.96 11.14 17.47
CA HIS A 77 -30.90 12.02 16.80
C HIS A 77 -32.36 11.55 17.05
N PRO A 78 -33.27 12.41 17.53
CA PRO A 78 -34.57 11.99 18.04
C PRO A 78 -35.51 11.42 16.97
N GLN A 79 -35.35 11.83 15.71
CA GLN A 79 -36.17 11.34 14.58
C GLN A 79 -35.48 10.24 13.76
N ASN A 80 -34.17 10.01 13.95
CA ASN A 80 -33.42 9.06 13.13
C ASN A 80 -32.32 8.38 13.97
N PRO A 81 -32.58 7.18 14.52
CA PRO A 81 -31.63 6.50 15.39
C PRO A 81 -30.34 6.04 14.68
N ASP A 82 -30.32 6.03 13.34
CA ASP A 82 -29.10 5.73 12.57
C ASP A 82 -28.10 6.90 12.58
N HIS A 83 -28.54 8.08 13.03
CA HIS A 83 -27.73 9.28 13.18
C HIS A 83 -27.44 9.50 14.66
N PHE A 84 -26.18 9.34 15.05
CA PHE A 84 -25.78 9.58 16.42
C PHE A 84 -24.33 10.01 16.53
N PHE A 85 -24.00 10.60 17.66
CA PHE A 85 -22.68 11.05 18.04
C PHE A 85 -22.14 10.18 19.18
N VAL A 86 -20.83 9.99 19.17
CA VAL A 86 -20.10 9.19 20.15
C VAL A 86 -18.99 10.03 20.76
N ALA A 87 -19.13 10.32 22.04
CA ALA A 87 -18.13 11.04 22.82
C ALA A 87 -17.13 10.08 23.44
N THR A 88 -15.85 10.40 23.29
CA THR A 88 -14.77 9.62 23.89
C THR A 88 -13.95 10.46 24.86
N ALA A 89 -13.45 9.84 25.92
CA ALA A 89 -12.72 10.57 26.96
C ALA A 89 -11.43 11.24 26.46
N SER A 90 -10.79 10.68 25.44
CA SER A 90 -9.48 11.15 24.94
C SER A 90 -9.26 10.92 23.45
N GLY A 91 -10.30 10.55 22.70
CA GLY A 91 -10.23 10.24 21.27
C GLY A 91 -11.06 11.19 20.40
N GLY A 92 -11.65 12.24 20.97
CA GLY A 92 -12.52 13.20 20.28
C GLY A 92 -13.98 12.77 20.20
N LEU A 93 -14.69 13.43 19.27
CA LEU A 93 -16.10 13.23 18.96
C LEU A 93 -16.25 12.60 17.58
N PHE A 94 -17.09 11.59 17.48
CA PHE A 94 -17.38 10.89 16.23
C PHE A 94 -18.87 10.99 15.89
N LYS A 95 -19.19 11.26 14.63
CA LYS A 95 -20.56 11.26 14.09
C LYS A 95 -20.76 10.07 13.17
N THR A 96 -21.93 9.46 13.21
CA THR A 96 -22.38 8.51 12.19
C THR A 96 -23.74 8.92 11.65
N VAL A 97 -24.01 8.51 10.41
CA VAL A 97 -25.28 8.70 9.70
C VAL A 97 -25.79 7.39 9.09
N ASN A 98 -25.12 6.28 9.40
CA ASN A 98 -25.41 4.96 8.83
C ASN A 98 -25.41 3.87 9.90
N GLY A 99 -25.93 4.19 11.09
CA GLY A 99 -26.12 3.21 12.16
C GLY A 99 -24.81 2.68 12.75
N GLY A 100 -23.73 3.45 12.68
CA GLY A 100 -22.43 3.07 13.23
C GLY A 100 -21.57 2.19 12.32
N VAL A 101 -21.92 2.05 11.03
CA VAL A 101 -21.07 1.35 10.06
C VAL A 101 -19.79 2.15 9.79
N THR A 102 -19.91 3.48 9.68
CA THR A 102 -18.77 4.39 9.57
C THR A 102 -18.90 5.58 10.49
N PHE A 103 -17.75 6.11 10.93
CA PHE A 103 -17.66 7.26 11.81
C PHE A 103 -16.80 8.35 11.20
N GLU A 104 -17.26 9.59 11.31
CA GLU A 104 -16.52 10.79 10.93
C GLU A 104 -16.08 11.54 12.19
N ALA A 105 -14.78 11.80 12.32
CA ALA A 105 -14.22 12.57 13.43
C ALA A 105 -14.57 14.06 13.26
N GLN A 106 -15.25 14.64 14.24
CA GLN A 106 -15.70 16.03 14.21
C GLN A 106 -14.66 16.98 14.85
N PHE A 107 -13.90 16.51 15.85
CA PHE A 107 -12.95 17.32 16.63
C PHE A 107 -11.53 17.25 16.06
N GLN A 108 -11.33 17.77 14.84
CA GLN A 108 -10.04 17.70 14.13
C GLN A 108 -9.21 18.97 14.22
N HIS A 109 -9.83 20.10 14.58
CA HIS A 109 -9.19 21.41 14.60
C HIS A 109 -9.24 22.06 15.98
N GLU A 110 -9.62 21.29 17.00
CA GLU A 110 -9.77 21.75 18.36
C GLU A 110 -8.49 21.54 19.17
N ALA A 111 -8.25 22.42 20.14
CA ALA A 111 -7.08 22.34 21.01
C ALA A 111 -7.14 21.14 21.99
N SER A 112 -8.35 20.64 22.27
CA SER A 112 -8.59 19.49 23.13
C SER A 112 -9.48 18.48 22.43
N ILE A 113 -9.13 17.21 22.56
CA ILE A 113 -9.89 16.06 22.06
C ILE A 113 -10.58 15.29 23.19
N SER A 114 -10.50 15.79 24.43
CA SER A 114 -11.15 15.17 25.58
C SER A 114 -12.58 15.66 25.68
N ILE A 115 -13.53 14.72 25.59
CA ILE A 115 -14.96 14.99 25.72
C ILE A 115 -15.45 14.37 27.02
N GLY A 116 -16.28 15.11 27.76
CA GLY A 116 -16.90 14.66 29.00
C GLY A 116 -18.38 14.30 28.85
N ASP A 117 -19.11 15.04 28.01
CA ASP A 117 -20.56 14.95 27.84
C ASP A 117 -20.95 15.56 26.48
N ILE A 118 -22.03 15.09 25.86
CA ILE A 118 -22.59 15.65 24.63
C ILE A 118 -24.12 15.67 24.65
N CYS A 119 -24.73 16.70 24.08
CA CYS A 119 -26.18 16.74 23.91
C CYS A 119 -26.57 17.41 22.59
N LEU A 120 -27.71 16.98 22.03
CA LEU A 120 -28.30 17.58 20.84
C LEU A 120 -29.37 18.57 21.25
N ALA A 121 -29.42 19.72 20.58
CA ALA A 121 -30.48 20.70 20.79
C ALA A 121 -31.81 20.15 20.25
N PRO A 122 -32.89 20.05 21.05
CA PRO A 122 -34.16 19.49 20.58
C PRO A 122 -34.80 20.28 19.43
N SER A 123 -34.51 21.58 19.34
CA SER A 123 -35.04 22.46 18.29
C SER A 123 -34.37 22.25 16.93
N GLN A 124 -33.10 21.86 16.92
CA GLN A 124 -32.28 21.66 15.72
C GLN A 124 -31.27 20.53 15.99
N PRO A 125 -31.71 19.27 15.97
CA PRO A 125 -30.86 18.12 16.29
C PRO A 125 -29.83 17.77 15.20
N ASP A 126 -29.86 18.45 14.06
CA ASP A 126 -28.89 18.29 12.96
C ASP A 126 -27.55 19.01 13.20
N ILE A 127 -27.51 19.93 14.18
CA ILE A 127 -26.38 20.82 14.49
C ILE A 127 -25.84 20.54 15.89
#